data_AF-A0A970YBD9-F1
#
_entry.id   AF-A0A970YBD9-F1
#
_cell.length_a   1.000
_cell.length_b   1.000
_cell.length_c   1.000
_cell.angle_alpha   90.00
_cell.angle_beta   90.00
_cell.angle_gamma   90.00
#
_symmetry.space_group_name_H-M   'P 1'
#
loop_
_entity.id
_entity.type
_entity.pdbx_description
1 polymer ?
#
loop_
_entity_poly.entity_id
_entity_poly.type
_entity_poly.pdbx_seq_one_letter_code
_entity_poly.pdbx_strand_id
1 'polypeptide(L)' 'MKKVYGIIAAISTVVAALVASSACVFFIYQPEEPKSLRD' A
#
# COMPACT_ATOMS: atom_id res chain seq x y z
N MET A 1 23.14 -8.33 -15.79
CA MET A 1 22.64 -8.73 -14.46
C MET A 1 22.33 -7.56 -13.53
N LYS A 2 23.29 -6.73 -13.10
CA LYS A 2 23.05 -5.62 -12.13
C LYS A 2 21.93 -4.63 -12.51
N LYS A 3 21.80 -4.26 -13.80
CA LYS A 3 20.72 -3.38 -14.28
C LYS A 3 19.33 -4.01 -14.14
N VAL A 4 19.21 -5.32 -14.35
CA VAL A 4 17.96 -6.06 -14.21
C VAL A 4 17.51 -6.07 -12.76
N TYR A 5 18.43 -6.34 -11.84
CA TYR A 5 18.13 -6.27 -10.40
C TYR A 5 17.75 -4.84 -9.95
N GLY A 6 18.36 -3.81 -10.54
CA GLY A 6 17.97 -2.43 -10.29
C GLY A 6 16.54 -2.11 -10.73
N ILE A 7 16.13 -2.61 -11.90
CA ILE A 7 14.75 -2.45 -12.39
C ILE A 7 13.76 -3.19 -11.49
N ILE A 8 14.09 -4.43 -11.11
CA ILE A 8 13.25 -5.23 -10.19
C ILE A 8 13.09 -4.50 -8.86
N ALA A 9 14.19 -4.01 -8.28
CA ALA A 9 14.15 -3.26 -7.03
C ALA A 9 13.26 -2.01 -7.14
N ALA A 10 13.40 -1.22 -8.20
CA ALA A 10 12.58 -0.03 -8.42
C ALA A 10 11.08 -0.38 -8.51
N ILE A 11 10.73 -1.42 -9.26
CA ILE A 11 9.33 -1.88 -9.38
C ILE A 11 8.81 -2.34 -8.02
N SER A 12 9.57 -3.15 -7.29
CA SER A 12 9.18 -3.62 -5.95
C SER A 12 8.96 -2.46 -4.97
N THR A 13 9.81 -1.43 -5.00
CA THR A 13 9.65 -0.24 -4.16
C THR A 13 8.37 0.52 -4.49
N VAL A 14 8.05 0.70 -5.77
CA VAL A 14 6.80 1.37 -6.19
C VAL A 14 5.58 0.58 -5.73
N VAL A 15 5.58 -0.74 -5.92
CA VAL A 15 4.48 -1.61 -5.47
C VAL A 15 4.32 -1.54 -3.94
N ALA A 16 5.41 -1.62 -3.19
CA ALA A 16 5.36 -1.53 -1.72
C ALA A 16 4.79 -0.18 -1.26
N ALA A 17 5.19 0.92 -1.90
CA ALA A 17 4.68 2.26 -1.58
C ALA A 17 3.17 2.38 -1.85
N LEU A 18 2.69 1.83 -2.98
CA LEU A 18 1.26 1.81 -3.32
C LEU A 18 0.45 0.98 -2.33
N VAL A 19 0.94 -0.20 -1.95
CA VAL A 19 0.26 -1.07 -0.96
C VAL A 19 0.20 -0.39 0.40
N ALA A 20 1.32 0.15 0.89
CA ALA A 20 1.37 0.82 2.19
C ALA A 20 0.47 2.08 2.24
N SER A 21 0.41 2.85 1.15
CA SER A 21 -0.38 4.08 1.09
C SER A 21 -1.85 3.83 0.74
N SER A 22 -2.23 2.60 0.37
CA SER A 22 -3.59 2.28 -0.09
C SER A 22 -4.65 2.60 0.95
N ALA A 23 -4.41 2.34 2.24
CA ALA A 23 -5.35 2.68 3.31
C ALA A 23 -5.63 4.20 3.38
N CYS A 24 -4.61 5.03 3.12
CA CYS A 24 -4.75 6.49 3.09
C CYS A 24 -5.42 7.00 1.82
N VAL A 25 -5.23 6.32 0.68
CA VAL A 25 -5.85 6.70 -0.60
C VAL A 25 -7.32 6.28 -0.66
N PHE A 26 -7.65 5.09 -0.15
CA PHE A 26 -9.00 4.54 -0.16
C PHE A 26 -9.79 4.83 1.13
N PHE A 27 -9.37 5.81 1.93
CA PHE A 27 -10.02 6.14 3.21
C PHE A 27 -11.53 6.46 3.06
N ILE A 28 -11.95 7.01 1.91
CA ILE A 28 -13.35 7.32 1.60
C ILE A 28 -14.18 6.03 1.38
N TYR A 29 -13.52 4.93 0.99
CA TYR A 29 -14.13 3.62 0.79
C TYR A 29 -13.97 2.70 2.02
N GLN A 30 -13.49 3.23 3.14
CA GLN A 30 -13.43 2.42 4.36
C GLN A 30 -14.85 2.07 4.82
N PRO A 31 -15.08 0.80 5.22
CA PRO A 31 -16.34 0.40 5.80
C PRO A 31 -16.60 1.13 7.11
N GLU A 32 -17.87 1.18 7.52
CA GLU A 32 -18.22 1.66 8.85
C GLU A 32 -17.44 0.87 9.91
N GLU A 33 -16.88 1.60 10.89
CA GLU A 33 -16.07 1.01 11.94
C GLU A 33 -16.87 -0.06 12.71
N PRO A 34 -16.31 -1.27 12.94
CA PRO A 34 -17.01 -2.32 13.63
C PRO A 34 -17.34 -1.90 15.07
N LYS A 35 -18.51 -2.34 15.57
CA LYS A 35 -19.00 -2.02 16.92
C LYS A 35 -18.01 -2.32 18.05
N SER A 36 -17.11 -3.27 17.85
CA SER A 36 -16.08 -3.63 18.83
C SER A 36 -14.91 -2.66 18.93
N LEU A 37 -14.77 -1.75 17.96
CA LEU A 37 -13.67 -0.76 17.88
C LEU A 37 -14.14 0.68 18.08
N ARG A 38 -15.46 0.94 18.04
CA ARG A 38 -16.04 2.24 18.36
C ARG A 38 -15.85 2.56 19.85
N ASP A 39 -15.33 3.74 20.17
CA ASP A 39 -15.26 4.29 21.53
C ASP A 39 -16.66 4.44 22.18
#